data_AF-A0A933PVY6-F1
#
_entry.id   AF-A0A933PVY6-F1
#
_cell.length_a   1.000
_cell.length_b   1.000
_cell.length_c   1.000
_cell.angle_alpha   90.00
_cell.angle_beta   90.00
_cell.angle_gamma   90.00
#
_symmetry.space_group_name_H-M   'P 1'
#
loop_
_entity.id
_entity.type
_entity.pdbx_description
1 polymer ?
#
loop_
_entity_poly.entity_id
_entity_poly.type
_entity_poly.pdbx_seq_one_letter_code
_entity_poly.pdbx_strand_id
1 'polypeptide(L)'
;MLTKVVAMFCCAAALAVYAQTDGEKRVMAQLQKENICTGEEKGLRLQVREMLANGSGEQKALSMIRTCAKNGVTGDEIGATLVIANRAMLAGAKAGDIEKDVALAAKERDQERTREQTRTRTKDGSGEAAYENTFSYRFMKAVESRLEKMDSKKAKDTAQQLRQESQERRQAQGENKKSGGNTAAGTPGGRR
;
A
#
# COMPACT_ATOMS: atom_id res chain seq x y z
N MET A 1 13.41 10.53 34.71
CA MET A 1 13.55 9.46 33.69
C MET A 1 12.94 9.82 32.33
N LEU A 2 11.90 10.67 32.27
CA LEU A 2 11.24 11.08 31.02
C LEU A 2 12.16 11.78 29.99
N THR A 3 13.08 12.64 30.44
CA THR A 3 13.97 13.43 29.58
C THR A 3 14.98 12.61 28.76
N LYS A 4 15.43 11.45 29.28
CA LYS A 4 16.37 10.56 28.57
C LYS A 4 15.68 9.74 27.48
N VAL A 5 14.42 9.36 27.69
CA VAL A 5 13.62 8.60 26.71
C VAL A 5 13.23 9.49 25.54
N VAL A 6 12.81 10.73 25.80
CA VAL A 6 12.48 11.71 24.75
C VAL A 6 13.70 12.04 23.88
N ALA A 7 14.88 12.27 24.50
CA ALA A 7 16.11 12.52 23.76
C ALA A 7 16.53 11.33 22.88
N MET A 8 16.39 10.10 23.38
CA MET A 8 16.70 8.89 22.61
C MET A 8 15.74 8.69 21.43
N PHE A 9 14.45 8.99 21.60
CA PHE A 9 13.46 8.98 20.51
C PHE A 9 13.74 10.05 19.45
N CYS A 10 14.12 11.27 19.84
CA CYS A 10 14.47 12.34 18.91
C CYS A 10 15.75 12.00 18.10
N CYS A 11 16.76 11.40 18.73
CA CYS A 11 17.96 10.94 18.03
C CYS A 11 17.66 9.79 17.05
N ALA A 12 16.82 8.83 17.43
CA ALA A 12 16.41 7.73 16.54
C ALA A 12 15.60 8.22 15.34
N ALA A 13 14.70 9.19 15.56
CA ALA A 13 13.94 9.83 14.48
C ALA A 13 14.85 10.62 13.53
N ALA A 14 15.82 11.37 14.06
CA ALA A 14 16.80 12.10 13.25
C ALA A 14 17.67 11.16 12.41
N LEU A 15 18.14 10.04 12.99
CA LEU A 15 18.91 9.01 12.29
C LEU A 15 18.09 8.32 11.18
N ALA A 16 16.82 8.02 11.45
CA ALA A 16 15.92 7.43 10.46
C ALA A 16 15.67 8.38 9.28
N VAL A 17 15.45 9.66 9.55
CA VAL A 17 15.28 10.69 8.51
C VAL A 17 16.57 10.87 7.70
N TYR A 18 17.73 10.87 8.36
CA TYR A 18 19.03 11.03 7.70
C TYR A 18 19.36 9.86 6.77
N ALA A 19 19.13 8.63 7.23
CA ALA A 19 19.33 7.42 6.43
C ALA A 19 18.43 7.38 5.19
N GLN A 20 17.20 7.88 5.30
CA GLN A 20 16.25 7.96 4.18
C GLN A 20 16.67 9.00 3.13
N THR A 21 17.17 10.18 3.55
CA THR A 21 17.65 11.21 2.61
C THR A 21 18.90 10.79 1.84
N ASP A 22 19.79 9.99 2.44
CA ASP A 22 20.95 9.47 1.72
C ASP A 22 20.58 8.30 0.79
N GLY A 23 19.61 7.47 1.17
CA GLY A 23 19.07 6.42 0.31
C GLY A 23 18.39 6.98 -0.94
N GLU A 24 17.59 8.05 -0.79
CA GLU A 24 16.95 8.75 -1.90
C GLU A 24 17.99 9.27 -2.91
N LYS A 25 19.04 9.96 -2.43
CA LYS A 25 20.12 10.46 -3.28
C LYS A 25 20.82 9.34 -4.05
N ARG A 26 21.08 8.19 -3.40
CA ARG A 26 21.69 7.01 -4.05
C ARG A 26 20.80 6.46 -5.16
N VAL A 27 19.51 6.29 -4.88
CA VAL A 27 18.54 5.81 -5.88
C VAL A 27 18.47 6.78 -7.06
N MET A 28 18.31 8.08 -6.82
CA MET A 28 18.23 9.09 -7.88
C MET A 28 19.52 9.16 -8.71
N ALA A 29 20.70 9.11 -8.08
CA ALA A 29 21.98 9.10 -8.78
C ALA A 29 22.12 7.86 -9.68
N GLN A 30 21.63 6.70 -9.23
CA GLN A 30 21.66 5.48 -10.03
C GLN A 30 20.70 5.56 -11.23
N LEU A 31 19.50 6.11 -11.04
CA LEU A 31 18.52 6.32 -12.12
C LEU A 31 19.04 7.30 -13.18
N GLN A 32 19.75 8.35 -12.74
CA GLN A 32 20.38 9.31 -13.64
C GLN A 32 21.50 8.65 -14.46
N LYS A 33 22.35 7.81 -13.84
CA LYS A 33 23.37 7.03 -14.54
C LYS A 33 22.79 6.09 -15.60
N GLU A 34 21.56 5.61 -15.36
CA GLU A 34 20.82 4.73 -16.26
C GLU A 34 20.02 5.48 -17.32
N ASN A 35 20.12 6.81 -17.39
CA ASN A 35 19.34 7.69 -18.27
C ASN A 35 17.81 7.53 -18.11
N ILE A 36 17.35 7.10 -16.94
CA ILE A 36 15.90 6.96 -16.63
C ILE A 36 15.30 8.32 -16.25
N CYS A 37 16.09 9.17 -15.60
CA CYS A 37 15.69 10.51 -15.19
C CYS A 37 16.82 11.51 -15.40
N THR A 38 16.47 12.79 -15.50
CA THR A 38 17.42 13.91 -15.59
C THR A 38 18.06 14.28 -14.25
N GLY A 39 17.45 13.83 -13.14
CA GLY A 39 17.88 14.12 -11.77
C GLY A 39 17.23 15.38 -11.16
N GLU A 40 16.61 16.24 -11.97
CA GLU A 40 15.92 17.47 -11.51
C GLU A 40 14.43 17.25 -11.20
N GLU A 41 13.91 16.07 -11.50
CA GLU A 41 12.51 15.68 -11.31
C GLU A 41 12.13 15.63 -9.83
N LYS A 42 11.68 16.77 -9.29
CA LYS A 42 11.25 16.91 -7.89
C LYS A 42 10.13 15.94 -7.51
N GLY A 43 9.23 15.65 -8.45
CA GLY A 43 8.14 14.70 -8.26
C GLY A 43 8.65 13.27 -8.04
N LEU A 44 9.49 12.77 -8.95
CA LEU A 44 10.10 11.43 -8.83
C LEU A 44 10.92 11.31 -7.54
N ARG A 45 11.70 12.33 -7.22
CA ARG A 45 12.52 12.39 -6.00
C ARG A 45 11.69 12.27 -4.73
N LEU A 46 10.59 13.03 -4.63
CA LEU A 46 9.67 12.95 -3.50
C LEU A 46 9.09 11.53 -3.36
N GLN A 47 8.68 10.93 -4.48
CA GLN A 47 8.08 9.60 -4.47
C GLN A 47 9.07 8.50 -4.08
N VAL A 48 10.33 8.59 -4.52
CA VAL A 48 11.41 7.70 -4.06
C VAL A 48 11.61 7.83 -2.56
N ARG A 49 11.67 9.06 -2.04
CA ARG A 49 11.82 9.30 -0.60
C ARG A 49 10.68 8.67 0.21
N GLU A 50 9.44 8.84 -0.26
CA GLU A 50 8.26 8.24 0.37
C GLU A 50 8.29 6.71 0.30
N MET A 51 8.74 6.11 -0.80
CA MET A 51 8.89 4.65 -0.90
C MET A 51 9.86 4.12 0.17
N LEU A 52 11.01 4.79 0.33
CA LEU A 52 12.01 4.41 1.34
C LEU A 52 11.47 4.60 2.76
N ALA A 53 10.74 5.68 3.01
CA ALA A 53 10.10 5.94 4.30
C ALA A 53 9.03 4.89 4.64
N ASN A 54 8.32 4.39 3.63
CA ASN A 54 7.33 3.31 3.75
C ASN A 54 7.97 1.91 3.88
N GLY A 55 9.30 1.82 4.01
CA GLY A 55 10.01 0.57 4.22
C GLY A 55 10.35 -0.20 2.94
N SER A 56 10.24 0.43 1.76
CA SER A 56 10.83 -0.11 0.55
C SER A 56 12.36 -0.01 0.66
N GLY A 57 13.08 -1.11 0.41
CA GLY A 57 14.53 -1.04 0.26
C GLY A 57 14.93 -0.36 -1.05
N GLU A 58 16.11 0.26 -1.10
CA GLU A 58 16.63 0.94 -2.30
C GLU A 58 16.57 0.06 -3.55
N GLN A 59 16.91 -1.22 -3.42
CA GLN A 59 16.88 -2.18 -4.53
C GLN A 59 15.47 -2.38 -5.09
N LYS A 60 14.44 -2.37 -4.24
CA LYS A 60 13.04 -2.53 -4.68
C LYS A 60 12.52 -1.26 -5.35
N ALA A 61 12.84 -0.09 -4.79
CA ALA A 61 12.53 1.18 -5.43
C ALA A 61 13.16 1.25 -6.84
N LEU A 62 14.45 0.90 -6.97
CA LEU A 62 15.13 0.82 -8.27
C LEU A 62 14.48 -0.21 -9.20
N SER A 63 14.17 -1.41 -8.72
CA SER A 63 13.54 -2.47 -9.51
C SER A 63 12.20 -2.04 -10.10
N MET A 64 11.33 -1.42 -9.29
CA MET A 64 10.04 -0.93 -9.75
C MET A 64 10.20 0.17 -10.80
N ILE A 65 11.06 1.17 -10.54
CA ILE A 65 11.28 2.28 -11.46
C ILE A 65 11.88 1.80 -12.78
N ARG A 66 12.88 0.91 -12.73
CA ARG A 66 13.47 0.28 -13.93
C ARG A 66 12.43 -0.49 -14.72
N THR A 67 11.51 -1.18 -14.05
CA THR A 67 10.45 -1.92 -14.74
C THR A 67 9.50 -0.96 -15.45
N CYS A 68 9.14 0.17 -14.84
CA CYS A 68 8.34 1.20 -15.49
C CYS A 68 9.07 1.79 -16.70
N ALA A 69 10.34 2.20 -16.53
CA ALA A 69 11.15 2.79 -17.60
C ALA A 69 11.34 1.82 -18.79
N LYS A 70 11.63 0.54 -18.52
CA LYS A 70 11.72 -0.51 -19.57
C LYS A 70 10.41 -0.68 -20.36
N ASN A 71 9.28 -0.35 -19.74
CA ASN A 71 7.98 -0.38 -20.36
C ASN A 71 7.59 0.94 -21.04
N GLY A 72 8.56 1.83 -21.28
CA GLY A 72 8.34 3.08 -22.02
C GLY A 72 7.54 4.12 -21.26
N VAL A 73 7.51 4.01 -19.93
CA VAL A 73 6.92 5.00 -19.03
C VAL A 73 7.95 6.12 -18.80
N THR A 74 7.53 7.36 -18.97
CA THR A 74 8.39 8.55 -18.80
C THR A 74 8.49 8.97 -17.33
N GLY A 75 9.47 9.82 -16.98
CA GLY A 75 9.73 10.24 -15.58
C GLY A 75 8.49 10.75 -14.83
N ASP A 76 7.62 11.51 -15.47
CA ASP A 76 6.39 12.03 -14.86
C ASP A 76 5.35 10.93 -14.62
N GLU A 77 5.19 10.01 -15.57
CA GLU A 77 4.29 8.86 -15.46
C GLU A 77 4.81 7.83 -14.45
N ILE A 78 6.13 7.68 -14.33
CA ILE A 78 6.78 6.92 -13.26
C ILE A 78 6.42 7.58 -11.92
N GLY A 79 6.51 8.91 -11.81
CA GLY A 79 6.09 9.64 -10.62
C GLY A 79 4.65 9.35 -10.20
N ALA A 80 3.69 9.46 -11.12
CA ALA A 80 2.28 9.16 -10.86
C ALA A 80 2.04 7.70 -10.44
N THR A 81 2.72 6.77 -11.10
CA THR A 81 2.74 5.34 -10.77
C THR A 81 3.22 5.12 -9.34
N LEU A 82 4.32 5.77 -8.93
CA LEU A 82 4.87 5.63 -7.59
C LEU A 82 3.97 6.24 -6.50
N VAL A 83 3.21 7.29 -6.79
CA VAL A 83 2.22 7.85 -5.84
C VAL A 83 1.23 6.77 -5.41
N ILE A 84 0.71 5.99 -6.35
CA ILE A 84 -0.26 4.92 -6.04
C ILE A 84 0.41 3.76 -5.29
N ALA A 85 1.63 3.40 -5.68
CA ALA A 85 2.42 2.42 -4.94
C ALA A 85 2.66 2.84 -3.48
N ASN A 86 3.02 4.11 -3.25
CA ASN A 86 3.22 4.67 -1.92
C ASN A 86 1.95 4.65 -1.08
N ARG A 87 0.80 4.99 -1.67
CA ARG A 87 -0.51 4.87 -1.01
C ARG A 87 -0.80 3.42 -0.61
N ALA A 88 -0.51 2.45 -1.48
CA ALA A 88 -0.68 1.04 -1.17
C ALA A 88 0.23 0.57 -0.02
N MET A 89 1.49 0.99 -0.01
CA MET A 89 2.40 0.67 1.09
C MET A 89 1.96 1.28 2.41
N LEU A 90 1.52 2.54 2.39
CA LEU A 90 0.97 3.22 3.57
C LEU A 90 -0.28 2.49 4.12
N ALA A 91 -1.11 1.94 3.22
CA ALA A 91 -2.27 1.14 3.61
C ALA A 91 -1.92 -0.26 4.14
N GLY A 92 -0.64 -0.68 4.05
CA GLY A 92 -0.11 -1.93 4.59
C GLY A 92 0.29 -2.98 3.54
N ALA A 93 0.26 -2.64 2.25
CA ALA A 93 0.75 -3.55 1.22
C ALA A 93 2.28 -3.69 1.29
N LYS A 94 2.80 -4.91 1.16
CA LYS A 94 4.25 -5.13 1.13
C LYS A 94 4.81 -4.62 -0.19
N ALA A 95 5.94 -3.92 -0.15
CA ALA A 95 6.64 -3.46 -1.36
C ALA A 95 6.89 -4.59 -2.37
N GLY A 96 7.17 -5.81 -1.89
CA GLY A 96 7.36 -6.98 -2.78
C GLY A 96 6.09 -7.48 -3.47
N ASP A 97 4.90 -7.18 -2.95
CA ASP A 97 3.65 -7.53 -3.62
C ASP A 97 3.29 -6.48 -4.69
N ILE A 98 3.58 -5.20 -4.42
CA ILE A 98 3.45 -4.12 -5.41
C ILE A 98 4.42 -4.34 -6.57
N GLU A 99 5.66 -4.74 -6.29
CA GLU A 99 6.64 -5.11 -7.32
C GLU A 99 6.13 -6.24 -8.23
N LYS A 100 5.43 -7.24 -7.67
CA LYS A 100 4.78 -8.29 -8.48
C LYS A 100 3.66 -7.73 -9.33
N ASP A 101 2.86 -6.80 -8.81
CA ASP A 101 1.79 -6.15 -9.58
C ASP A 101 2.37 -5.32 -10.75
N VAL A 102 3.50 -4.62 -10.52
CA VAL A 102 4.30 -3.95 -11.57
C VAL A 102 4.74 -4.95 -12.64
N ALA A 103 5.31 -6.08 -12.23
CA ALA A 103 5.81 -7.11 -13.15
C ALA A 103 4.68 -7.79 -13.94
N LEU A 104 3.52 -8.00 -13.31
CA LEU A 104 2.32 -8.54 -13.97
C LEU A 104 1.78 -7.56 -15.01
N ALA A 105 1.66 -6.27 -14.67
CA ALA A 105 1.23 -5.23 -15.61
C ALA A 105 2.18 -5.13 -16.82
N ALA A 106 3.49 -5.29 -16.61
CA ALA A 106 4.49 -5.33 -17.69
C ALA A 106 4.26 -6.53 -18.61
N LYS A 107 4.10 -7.72 -18.01
CA LYS A 107 3.90 -8.96 -18.75
C LYS A 107 2.59 -8.96 -19.55
N GLU A 108 1.52 -8.41 -19.00
CA GLU A 108 0.23 -8.27 -19.70
C GLU A 108 0.34 -7.36 -20.92
N ARG A 109 1.08 -6.25 -20.79
CA ARG A 109 1.36 -5.35 -21.93
C ARG A 109 2.14 -6.07 -23.02
N ASP A 110 3.21 -6.79 -22.67
CA ASP A 110 4.02 -7.51 -23.66
C ASP A 110 3.19 -8.57 -24.40
N GLN A 111 2.28 -9.24 -23.69
CA GLN A 111 1.33 -10.18 -24.30
C GLN A 111 0.32 -9.49 -25.20
N GLU A 112 -0.21 -8.33 -24.81
CA GLU A 112 -1.15 -7.55 -25.61
C GLU A 112 -0.49 -7.01 -26.88
N ARG A 113 0.72 -6.45 -26.77
CA ARG A 113 1.54 -6.02 -27.91
C ARG A 113 1.81 -7.17 -28.88
N THR A 114 2.13 -8.36 -28.36
CA THR A 114 2.36 -9.55 -29.20
C THR A 114 1.08 -9.99 -29.91
N ARG A 115 -0.08 -9.92 -29.23
CA ARG A 115 -1.39 -10.23 -29.84
C ARG A 115 -1.77 -9.23 -30.92
N GLU A 116 -1.53 -7.94 -30.69
CA GLU A 116 -1.78 -6.87 -31.66
C GLU A 116 -0.82 -6.93 -32.84
N GLN A 117 0.47 -7.20 -32.63
CA GLN A 117 1.43 -7.45 -33.70
C GLN A 117 1.04 -8.67 -34.53
N THR A 118 0.53 -9.73 -33.91
CA THR A 118 0.02 -10.92 -34.61
C THR A 118 -1.25 -10.61 -35.41
N ARG A 119 -2.17 -9.80 -34.85
CA ARG A 119 -3.39 -9.33 -35.54
C ARG A 119 -3.10 -8.38 -36.70
N THR A 120 -2.13 -7.48 -36.56
CA THR A 120 -1.73 -6.54 -37.61
C THR A 120 -0.90 -7.21 -38.69
N ARG A 121 -0.07 -8.20 -38.37
CA ARG A 121 0.60 -9.06 -39.39
C ARG A 121 -0.37 -9.91 -40.22
N THR A 122 -1.61 -10.12 -39.75
CA THR A 122 -2.65 -10.85 -40.48
C THR A 122 -3.64 -9.95 -41.22
N LYS A 123 -3.51 -8.63 -41.11
CA LYS A 123 -4.30 -7.65 -41.85
C LYS A 123 -3.39 -6.54 -42.37
N ASP A 124 -2.95 -6.68 -43.61
CA ASP A 124 -2.42 -5.56 -44.38
C ASP A 124 -3.47 -4.43 -44.40
N GLY A 125 -3.04 -3.24 -43.98
CA GLY A 125 -3.76 -1.99 -44.27
C GLY A 125 -4.71 -1.51 -43.18
N SER A 126 -4.37 -0.34 -42.63
CA SER A 126 -5.22 0.60 -41.89
C SER A 126 -5.78 0.14 -40.54
N GLY A 127 -5.30 0.79 -39.49
CA GLY A 127 -5.82 0.66 -38.15
C GLY A 127 -4.96 1.47 -37.21
N GLU A 128 -5.16 2.79 -37.22
CA GLU A 128 -4.66 3.72 -36.23
C GLU A 128 -5.14 3.23 -34.85
N ALA A 129 -4.28 2.48 -34.17
CA ALA A 129 -4.60 1.91 -32.87
C ALA A 129 -4.71 3.07 -31.89
N ALA A 130 -5.90 3.28 -31.33
CA ALA A 130 -6.12 4.20 -30.24
C ALA A 130 -5.23 3.78 -29.06
N TYR A 131 -4.04 4.39 -28.98
CA TYR A 131 -3.06 4.18 -27.92
C TYR A 131 -3.51 4.90 -26.65
N GLU A 132 -4.58 4.41 -26.01
CA GLU A 132 -4.89 4.80 -24.65
C GLU A 132 -4.11 3.90 -23.66
N ASN A 133 -2.87 4.34 -23.36
CA ASN A 133 -2.18 4.16 -22.07
C ASN A 133 -1.70 2.76 -21.59
N THR A 134 -1.09 2.01 -22.51
CA THR A 134 0.23 1.32 -22.47
C THR A 134 0.83 0.59 -21.24
N PHE A 135 0.72 0.98 -19.97
CA PHE A 135 1.31 0.20 -18.84
C PHE A 135 0.91 0.82 -17.52
N SER A 136 1.11 2.14 -17.41
CA SER A 136 0.82 2.93 -16.22
C SER A 136 -0.63 2.74 -15.79
N TYR A 137 -1.58 2.77 -16.73
CA TYR A 137 -2.99 2.51 -16.44
C TYR A 137 -3.26 1.12 -15.84
N ARG A 138 -2.67 0.06 -16.41
CA ARG A 138 -2.83 -1.31 -15.91
C ARG A 138 -2.25 -1.48 -14.53
N PHE A 139 -1.06 -0.93 -14.30
CA PHE A 139 -0.42 -0.95 -13.00
C PHE A 139 -1.24 -0.18 -11.96
N MET A 140 -1.65 1.06 -12.28
CA MET A 140 -2.49 1.87 -11.39
C MET A 140 -3.75 1.11 -11.00
N LYS A 141 -4.46 0.50 -11.97
CA LYS A 141 -5.64 -0.34 -11.68
C LYS A 141 -5.34 -1.57 -10.83
N ALA A 142 -4.22 -2.24 -11.05
CA ALA A 142 -3.86 -3.41 -10.25
C ALA A 142 -3.62 -3.03 -8.78
N VAL A 143 -2.93 -1.92 -8.54
CA VAL A 143 -2.67 -1.41 -7.19
C VAL A 143 -3.93 -0.84 -6.54
N GLU A 144 -4.75 -0.10 -7.28
CA GLU A 144 -6.05 0.40 -6.79
C GLU A 144 -6.98 -0.75 -6.41
N SER A 145 -7.10 -1.79 -7.23
CA SER A 145 -7.88 -2.99 -6.89
C SER A 145 -7.37 -3.68 -5.63
N ARG A 146 -6.05 -3.67 -5.38
CA ARG A 146 -5.48 -4.20 -4.15
C ARG A 146 -5.83 -3.33 -2.95
N LEU A 147 -5.74 -2.01 -3.08
CA LEU A 147 -6.16 -1.05 -2.05
C LEU A 147 -7.62 -1.30 -1.65
N GLU A 148 -8.53 -1.36 -2.62
CA GLU A 148 -9.95 -1.64 -2.39
C GLU A 148 -10.18 -2.97 -1.66
N LYS A 149 -9.46 -4.02 -2.05
CA LYS A 149 -9.53 -5.34 -1.38
C LYS A 149 -9.03 -5.28 0.06
N MET A 150 -7.96 -4.53 0.33
CA MET A 150 -7.47 -4.34 1.70
C MET A 150 -8.44 -3.56 2.56
N ASP A 151 -9.04 -2.49 2.03
CA ASP A 151 -10.03 -1.70 2.76
C ASP A 151 -11.30 -2.52 3.03
N SER A 152 -11.75 -3.31 2.05
CA SER A 152 -12.85 -4.27 2.24
C SER A 152 -12.54 -5.31 3.31
N LYS A 153 -11.30 -5.82 3.34
CA LYS A 153 -10.86 -6.79 4.35
C LYS A 153 -10.81 -6.15 5.73
N LYS A 154 -10.22 -4.96 5.88
CA LYS A 154 -10.21 -4.21 7.15
C LYS A 154 -11.63 -3.95 7.65
N ALA A 155 -12.53 -3.52 6.76
CA ALA A 155 -13.93 -3.28 7.12
C ALA A 155 -14.64 -4.57 7.60
N LYS A 156 -14.37 -5.72 6.96
CA LYS A 156 -14.90 -7.02 7.38
C LYS A 156 -14.33 -7.46 8.73
N ASP A 157 -13.01 -7.32 8.93
CA ASP A 157 -12.33 -7.67 10.18
C ASP A 157 -12.86 -6.82 11.34
N THR A 158 -13.04 -5.51 11.15
CA THR A 158 -13.64 -4.61 12.15
C THR A 158 -15.11 -4.97 12.44
N ALA A 159 -15.91 -5.28 11.41
CA ALA A 159 -17.29 -5.72 11.62
C ALA A 159 -17.38 -7.05 12.38
N GLN A 160 -16.41 -7.95 12.16
CA GLN A 160 -16.33 -9.22 12.87
C GLN A 160 -15.91 -9.03 14.34
N GLN A 161 -14.95 -8.16 14.63
CA GLN A 161 -14.57 -7.77 15.99
C GLN A 161 -15.76 -7.17 16.76
N LEU A 162 -16.47 -6.21 16.17
CA LEU A 162 -17.65 -5.60 16.80
C LEU A 162 -18.75 -6.63 17.09
N ARG A 163 -18.92 -7.63 16.22
CA ARG A 163 -19.85 -8.74 16.47
C ARG A 163 -19.40 -9.60 17.65
N GLN A 164 -18.12 -9.96 17.73
CA GLN A 164 -17.57 -10.73 18.86
C GLN A 164 -17.71 -9.96 20.18
N GLU A 165 -17.29 -8.69 20.22
CA GLU A 165 -17.45 -7.84 21.42
C GLU A 165 -18.92 -7.71 21.85
N SER A 166 -19.85 -7.63 20.89
CA SER A 166 -21.29 -7.58 21.20
C SER A 166 -21.82 -8.87 21.80
N GLN A 167 -21.28 -10.03 21.39
CA GLN A 167 -21.68 -11.35 21.93
C GLN A 167 -21.11 -11.56 23.33
N GLU A 168 -19.85 -11.20 23.57
CA GLU A 168 -19.21 -11.26 24.89
C GLU A 168 -19.94 -10.36 25.90
N ARG A 169 -20.31 -9.13 25.51
CA ARG A 169 -21.12 -8.23 26.37
C ARG A 169 -22.49 -8.81 26.72
N ARG A 170 -23.14 -9.52 25.79
CA ARG A 170 -24.44 -10.18 26.04
C ARG A 170 -24.31 -11.37 26.98
N GLN A 171 -23.23 -12.14 26.88
CA GLN A 171 -22.94 -13.25 27.80
C GLN A 171 -22.64 -12.74 29.22
N ALA A 172 -21.81 -11.70 29.34
CA ALA A 172 -21.52 -11.06 30.63
C ALA A 172 -22.77 -10.46 31.31
N GLN A 173 -23.71 -9.90 30.55
CA GLN A 173 -25.00 -9.42 31.09
C GLN A 173 -25.97 -10.56 31.45
N GLY A 174 -25.89 -11.70 30.76
CA GLY A 174 -26.66 -12.90 31.09
C GLY A 174 -26.21 -13.55 32.40
N GLU A 175 -24.91 -13.53 32.70
CA GLU A 175 -24.35 -14.03 33.96
C GLU A 175 -24.71 -13.14 35.15
N ASN A 176 -24.69 -11.81 34.98
CA ASN A 176 -25.13 -10.88 36.04
C ASN A 176 -26.63 -10.99 36.38
N LYS A 177 -27.49 -11.45 35.46
CA LYS A 177 -28.90 -11.74 35.76
C LYS A 177 -29.12 -13.06 36.50
N LYS A 178 -28.17 -14.00 36.45
CA LYS A 178 -28.24 -15.27 37.19
C LYS A 178 -27.73 -15.17 38.63
N SER A 179 -26.88 -14.20 38.96
CA SER A 179 -26.37 -14.00 40.33
C SER A 179 -27.20 -13.03 41.19
N GLY A 180 -28.10 -12.24 40.58
CA GLY A 180 -28.90 -11.23 41.29
C GLY A 180 -30.28 -11.67 41.80
N GLY A 181 -30.64 -12.95 41.70
CA GLY A 181 -31.99 -13.45 42.00
C GLY A 181 -32.07 -14.36 43.22
N ASN A 182 -31.81 -13.84 44.43
CA ASN A 182 -32.42 -14.36 45.68
C ASN A 182 -32.04 -13.50 46.89
N THR A 183 -32.81 -12.45 47.17
CA THR A 183 -32.96 -11.89 48.53
C THR A 183 -34.33 -11.21 48.61
N ALA A 184 -35.41 -11.99 48.47
CA ALA A 184 -36.71 -11.56 48.94
C ALA A 184 -36.72 -11.68 50.47
N ALA A 185 -36.72 -10.53 51.12
CA ALA A 185 -36.72 -10.34 52.56
C ALA A 185 -37.90 -11.06 53.23
N GLY A 186 -37.60 -12.02 54.09
CA GLY A 186 -38.54 -12.53 55.10
C GLY A 186 -38.61 -11.55 56.27
N THR A 187 -39.67 -10.74 56.32
CA THR A 187 -39.98 -9.91 57.48
C THR A 187 -40.58 -10.80 58.59
N PRO A 188 -40.07 -10.78 59.83
CA PRO A 188 -40.66 -11.55 60.92
C PRO A 188 -41.91 -10.84 61.44
N GLY A 189 -43.08 -11.41 61.12
CA GLY A 189 -44.35 -10.96 61.67
C GLY A 189 -44.52 -11.43 63.11
N GLY A 190 -44.17 -10.58 64.08
CA GLY A 190 -44.65 -10.71 65.44
C GLY A 190 -46.12 -10.30 65.52
N ARG A 191 -46.97 -11.16 66.10
CA ARG A 191 -48.23 -10.77 66.74
C ARG A 191 -48.54 -11.75 67.87
N ARG A 192 -49.05 -11.14 68.94
CA ARG A 192 -49.44 -11.70 70.24
C ARG A 192 -50.45 -12.82 70.14
#